data_AF-A0A4U5M2Q9-F1
#
_entry.id   AF-A0A4U5M2Q9-F1
#
_cell.length_a   1.000
_cell.length_b   1.000
_cell.length_c   1.000
_cell.angle_alpha   90.00
_cell.angle_beta   90.00
_cell.angle_gamma   90.00
#
_symmetry.space_group_name_H-M   'P 1'
#
loop_
_entity.id
_entity.type
_entity.pdbx_description
1 polymer ?
#
loop_
_entity_poly.entity_id
_entity_poly.type
_entity_poly.pdbx_seq_one_letter_code
_entity_poly.pdbx_strand_id
1 'polypeptide(L)'
;MNPKVVNNGTKLAKTVTIEGAPYMNEFFKDEAFLAHTWVSQSTNPFELKALMDMVTKIHAEQCEFTLKQKDVMEQLKKEKFDLGISEIFDLCAMGIYEEIGIEKHVLVGGMISEKIADMFGAPNLPASVPDNQMGLLGRAGNLLKVEFSKWWLNSMKTGGEQAAERALGRKIDFDEKLAQASFVITNADPLLDFPRPITEKFVNIGGLCVPKPKPLDAYWEKVVTERKATVLLSFGSVAQSFSMPEEMKKAILETFKRFPEVTFIWKYEKDEDEVAKGYPNVVTNKWVPQNDLLNHPNLKVFITHAGMNSIGEVSRRGVPVITIPLFGDQQRNAAQVKRLGTAVVMDKADLFISGNFEAKIREVLENPSYRTKAVRLSQMMAKWPKNQREQFVKYVQFAGEFGHLPEYSIPKVSFVQYYMLDILVLFFVVILAVLVSIGYLIYKCIARIVSRKVKTA
;
A
#
# COMPACT_ATOMS: atom_id res chain seq x y z
N MET A 1 13.25 -4.30 -11.84
CA MET A 1 13.97 -3.02 -11.60
C MET A 1 14.54 -2.52 -12.92
N ASN A 2 14.82 -1.22 -13.05
CA ASN A 2 15.44 -0.64 -14.24
C ASN A 2 16.86 -1.21 -14.44
N PRO A 3 17.15 -1.94 -15.54
CA PRO A 3 18.47 -2.51 -15.76
C PRO A 3 19.55 -1.43 -16.00
N LYS A 4 19.14 -0.19 -16.33
CA LYS A 4 20.03 0.97 -16.49
C LYS A 4 20.26 1.73 -15.19
N VAL A 5 19.61 1.37 -14.08
CA VAL A 5 19.91 1.96 -12.76
C VAL A 5 21.19 1.31 -12.25
N VAL A 6 22.31 1.96 -12.56
CA VAL A 6 23.65 1.59 -12.11
C VAL A 6 23.91 2.02 -10.65
N ASN A 7 23.00 2.81 -10.07
CA ASN A 7 23.10 3.31 -8.70
C ASN A 7 21.69 3.51 -8.12
N ASN A 8 21.39 2.88 -6.98
CA ASN A 8 20.11 2.94 -6.25
C ASN A 8 19.89 4.26 -5.47
N GLY A 9 20.61 5.34 -5.80
CA GLY A 9 20.56 6.63 -5.11
C GLY A 9 21.58 6.79 -3.99
N THR A 10 22.43 5.79 -3.75
CA THR A 10 23.41 5.74 -2.65
C THR A 10 24.82 6.21 -3.07
N LYS A 11 24.95 7.19 -3.96
CA LYS A 11 26.26 7.70 -4.43
C LYS A 11 27.27 8.02 -3.32
N LEU A 12 26.78 8.40 -2.14
CA LEU A 12 27.59 8.74 -0.97
C LEU A 12 27.62 7.62 0.09
N ALA A 13 26.84 6.54 -0.07
CA ALA A 13 26.74 5.49 0.94
C ALA A 13 27.70 4.34 0.63
N LYS A 14 28.28 3.77 1.70
CA LYS A 14 28.96 2.49 1.64
C LYS A 14 27.89 1.40 1.52
N THR A 15 27.83 0.74 0.37
CA THR A 15 26.84 -0.31 0.12
C THR A 15 27.35 -1.65 0.64
N VAL A 16 26.56 -2.29 1.51
CA VAL A 16 26.76 -3.68 1.92
C VAL A 16 25.64 -4.50 1.29
N THR A 17 26.00 -5.50 0.49
CA THR A 17 25.03 -6.39 -0.17
C THR A 17 25.03 -7.72 0.55
N ILE A 18 23.85 -8.13 1.00
CA ILE A 18 23.62 -9.42 1.65
C ILE A 18 22.98 -10.33 0.62
N GLU A 19 23.52 -11.53 0.46
CA GLU A 19 22.94 -12.50 -0.46
C GLU A 19 21.55 -12.94 -0.01
N GLY A 20 20.70 -13.28 -0.98
CA GLY A 20 19.41 -13.90 -0.70
C GLY A 20 19.62 -15.28 -0.09
N ALA A 21 18.84 -15.63 0.94
CA ALA A 21 18.82 -16.97 1.51
C ALA A 21 18.53 -18.00 0.39
N PRO A 22 19.10 -19.22 0.44
CA PRO A 22 18.92 -20.21 -0.63
C PRO A 22 17.46 -20.44 -1.05
N TYR A 23 16.55 -20.55 -0.07
CA TYR A 23 15.11 -20.68 -0.29
C TYR A 23 14.52 -19.52 -1.12
N MET A 24 14.97 -18.29 -0.87
CA MET A 24 14.54 -17.09 -1.60
C MET A 24 14.96 -17.11 -3.06
N ASN A 25 16.21 -17.51 -3.30
CA ASN A 25 16.78 -17.52 -4.65
C ASN A 25 16.13 -18.57 -5.55
N GLU A 26 15.70 -19.69 -4.97
CA GLU A 26 14.92 -20.70 -5.69
C GLU A 26 13.50 -20.22 -5.97
N PHE A 27 12.85 -19.61 -4.97
CA PHE A 27 11.49 -19.09 -5.12
C PHE A 27 11.34 -18.07 -6.26
N PHE A 28 12.24 -17.10 -6.35
CA PHE A 28 12.15 -16.08 -7.42
C PHE A 28 12.52 -16.59 -8.82
N LYS A 29 13.05 -17.81 -8.94
CA LYS A 29 13.27 -18.48 -10.24
C LYS A 29 12.05 -19.26 -10.72
N ASP A 30 11.05 -19.44 -9.86
CA ASP A 30 9.87 -20.22 -10.19
C ASP A 30 8.91 -19.43 -11.11
N GLU A 31 8.99 -19.71 -12.42
CA GLU A 31 8.08 -19.14 -13.42
C GLU A 31 6.61 -19.52 -13.14
N ALA A 32 6.33 -20.62 -12.42
CA ALA A 32 4.98 -21.03 -12.08
C ALA A 32 4.33 -20.04 -11.10
N PHE A 33 5.08 -19.47 -10.16
CA PHE A 33 4.57 -18.42 -9.27
C PHE A 33 4.15 -17.19 -10.08
N LEU A 34 5.01 -16.73 -11.01
CA LEU A 34 4.74 -15.58 -11.85
C LEU A 34 3.51 -15.80 -12.74
N ALA A 35 3.39 -16.97 -13.37
CA ALA A 35 2.22 -17.33 -14.15
C ALA A 35 0.94 -17.41 -13.28
N HIS A 36 1.06 -17.97 -12.07
CA HIS A 36 -0.06 -18.07 -11.14
C HIS A 36 -0.62 -16.71 -10.74
N THR A 37 0.20 -15.65 -10.66
CA THR A 37 -0.30 -14.29 -10.35
C THR A 37 -1.32 -13.75 -11.36
N TRP A 38 -1.31 -14.23 -12.60
CA TRP A 38 -2.25 -13.82 -13.64
C TRP A 38 -3.59 -14.53 -13.56
N VAL A 39 -3.61 -15.75 -13.03
CA VAL A 39 -4.82 -16.61 -12.97
C VAL A 39 -5.41 -16.75 -11.57
N SER A 40 -4.64 -16.44 -10.52
CA SER A 40 -5.08 -16.52 -9.13
C SER A 40 -6.26 -15.60 -8.85
N GLN A 41 -7.11 -15.94 -7.88
CA GLN A 41 -8.17 -15.05 -7.46
C GLN A 41 -7.77 -14.37 -6.16
N SER A 42 -7.40 -13.09 -6.22
CA SER A 42 -7.04 -12.31 -5.01
C SER A 42 -8.18 -12.18 -4.00
N THR A 43 -9.41 -12.52 -4.40
CA THR A 43 -10.61 -12.59 -3.55
C THR A 43 -10.77 -13.94 -2.84
N ASN A 44 -10.05 -14.98 -3.26
CA ASN A 44 -10.07 -16.29 -2.61
C ASN A 44 -9.24 -16.23 -1.31
N PRO A 45 -9.86 -16.38 -0.13
CA PRO A 45 -9.16 -16.25 1.15
C PRO A 45 -8.10 -17.34 1.36
N PHE A 46 -8.22 -18.51 0.75
CA PHE A 46 -7.25 -19.59 0.89
C PHE A 46 -5.98 -19.32 0.08
N GLU A 47 -6.12 -18.86 -1.17
CA GLU A 47 -4.99 -18.43 -2.00
C GLU A 47 -4.29 -17.22 -1.39
N LEU A 48 -5.07 -16.26 -0.87
CA LEU A 48 -4.52 -15.10 -0.17
C LEU A 48 -3.73 -15.54 1.07
N LYS A 49 -4.27 -16.44 1.90
CA LYS A 49 -3.55 -16.97 3.07
C LYS A 49 -2.26 -17.69 2.66
N ALA A 50 -2.31 -18.53 1.63
CA ALA A 50 -1.12 -19.25 1.15
C ALA A 50 -0.01 -18.30 0.69
N LEU A 51 -0.38 -17.23 -0.04
CA LEU A 51 0.56 -16.16 -0.41
C LEU A 51 1.16 -15.47 0.84
N MET A 52 0.34 -15.17 1.84
CA MET A 52 0.78 -14.50 3.07
C MET A 52 1.69 -15.38 3.94
N ASP A 53 1.38 -16.68 4.08
CA ASP A 53 2.23 -17.65 4.78
C ASP A 53 3.59 -17.79 4.07
N MET A 54 3.56 -17.85 2.73
CA MET A 54 4.76 -17.90 1.90
C MET A 54 5.63 -16.65 2.10
N VAL A 55 5.05 -15.45 2.02
CA VAL A 55 5.78 -14.18 2.26
C VAL A 55 6.32 -14.12 3.69
N THR A 56 5.57 -14.62 4.67
CA THR A 56 6.01 -14.72 6.07
C THR A 56 7.25 -15.60 6.21
N LYS A 57 7.22 -16.78 5.60
CA LYS A 57 8.36 -17.71 5.60
C LYS A 57 9.58 -17.08 4.94
N ILE A 58 9.38 -16.44 3.78
CA ILE A 58 10.41 -15.71 3.03
C ILE A 58 11.15 -14.70 3.92
N HIS A 59 10.42 -13.85 4.65
CA HIS A 59 11.04 -12.85 5.52
C HIS A 59 11.75 -13.47 6.72
N ALA A 60 11.17 -14.51 7.33
CA ALA A 60 11.78 -15.19 8.47
C ALA A 60 13.11 -15.89 8.08
N GLU A 61 13.12 -16.63 6.96
CA GLU A 61 14.32 -17.32 6.45
C GLU A 61 15.41 -16.31 6.07
N GLN A 62 15.05 -15.24 5.36
CA GLN A 62 16.00 -14.18 5.03
C GLN A 62 16.56 -13.50 6.28
N CYS A 63 15.72 -13.27 7.29
CA CYS A 63 16.15 -12.64 8.53
C CYS A 63 17.16 -13.50 9.30
N GLU A 64 16.86 -14.79 9.46
CA GLU A 64 17.75 -15.74 10.11
C GLU A 64 19.09 -15.85 9.36
N PHE A 65 19.03 -15.96 8.03
CA PHE A 65 20.23 -16.02 7.18
C PHE A 65 21.09 -14.77 7.30
N THR A 66 20.45 -13.60 7.35
CA THR A 66 21.13 -12.30 7.50
C THR A 66 21.81 -12.18 8.86
N LEU A 67 21.11 -12.48 9.95
CA LEU A 67 21.65 -12.37 11.31
C LEU A 67 22.75 -13.40 11.60
N LYS A 68 22.77 -14.54 10.91
CA LYS A 68 23.85 -15.53 11.02
C LYS A 68 25.16 -15.10 10.37
N GLN A 69 25.16 -14.09 9.51
CA GLN A 69 26.38 -13.57 8.87
C GLN A 69 27.14 -12.66 9.82
N LYS A 70 27.97 -13.28 10.68
CA LYS A 70 28.72 -12.59 11.74
C LYS A 70 29.70 -11.55 11.20
N ASP A 71 30.32 -11.82 10.05
CA ASP A 71 31.20 -10.89 9.36
C ASP A 71 30.48 -9.60 8.95
N VAL A 72 29.26 -9.71 8.43
CA VAL A 72 28.42 -8.55 8.09
C VAL A 72 28.01 -7.80 9.36
N MET A 73 27.54 -8.49 10.40
CA MET A 73 27.15 -7.84 11.66
C MET A 73 28.34 -7.12 12.33
N GLU A 74 29.52 -7.74 12.36
CA GLU A 74 30.74 -7.12 12.89
C GLU A 74 31.22 -5.96 12.03
N GLN A 75 31.07 -6.03 10.71
CA GLN A 75 31.32 -4.88 9.84
C GLN A 75 30.40 -3.71 10.20
N LEU A 76 29.09 -3.96 10.31
CA LEU A 76 28.10 -2.91 10.62
C LEU A 76 28.31 -2.30 12.01
N LYS A 77 28.66 -3.11 13.03
CA LYS A 77 29.04 -2.64 14.37
C LYS A 77 30.21 -1.66 14.33
N LYS A 78 31.22 -1.92 13.49
CA LYS A 78 32.43 -1.07 13.39
C LYS A 78 32.15 0.31 12.80
N GLU A 79 31.10 0.45 11.99
CA GLU A 79 30.73 1.73 11.38
C GLU A 79 30.19 2.74 12.40
N LYS A 80 29.68 2.27 13.56
CA LYS A 80 29.15 3.12 14.65
C LYS A 80 28.11 4.14 14.18
N PHE A 81 27.07 3.66 13.50
CA PHE A 81 26.00 4.52 12.99
C PHE A 81 25.25 5.23 14.12
N ASP A 82 24.93 6.51 13.91
CA ASP A 82 24.14 7.31 14.88
C ASP A 82 22.64 6.96 14.88
N LEU A 83 22.12 6.48 13.75
CA LEU A 83 20.69 6.21 13.55
C LEU A 83 20.45 5.16 12.45
N GLY A 84 19.43 4.32 12.66
CA GLY A 84 18.89 3.39 11.67
C GLY A 84 17.67 3.93 10.90
N ILE A 85 17.59 3.64 9.60
CA ILE A 85 16.37 3.80 8.79
C ILE A 85 16.00 2.44 8.21
N SER A 86 14.81 1.92 8.53
CA SER A 86 14.37 0.60 8.07
C SER A 86 12.97 0.58 7.50
N GLU A 87 12.76 -0.25 6.48
CA GLU A 87 11.43 -0.55 5.94
C GLU A 87 10.57 -1.24 7.01
N ILE A 88 9.34 -0.77 7.18
CA ILE A 88 8.42 -1.26 8.20
C ILE A 88 7.72 -2.56 7.78
N PHE A 89 7.78 -2.90 6.49
CA PHE A 89 7.34 -4.20 5.98
C PHE A 89 8.32 -5.34 6.30
N ASP A 90 9.63 -5.04 6.40
CA ASP A 90 10.65 -6.00 6.79
C ASP A 90 11.14 -5.74 8.22
N LEU A 91 10.60 -6.51 9.15
CA LEU A 91 10.84 -6.33 10.58
C LEU A 91 12.21 -6.85 11.04
N CYS A 92 12.99 -7.51 10.18
CA CYS A 92 14.30 -8.05 10.56
C CYS A 92 15.27 -6.97 11.03
N ALA A 93 15.09 -5.73 10.55
CA ALA A 93 15.88 -4.60 10.99
C ALA A 93 15.90 -4.42 12.51
N MET A 94 14.83 -4.81 13.23
CA MET A 94 14.79 -4.74 14.70
C MET A 94 15.82 -5.69 15.33
N GLY A 95 15.98 -6.90 14.76
CA GLY A 95 17.02 -7.84 15.16
C GLY A 95 18.42 -7.34 14.80
N ILE A 96 18.58 -6.73 13.63
CA ILE A 96 19.88 -6.16 13.20
C ILE A 96 20.28 -5.00 14.12
N TYR A 97 19.38 -4.06 14.40
CA TYR A 97 19.64 -2.91 15.27
C TYR A 97 20.03 -3.34 16.68
N GLU A 98 19.32 -4.33 17.22
CA GLU A 98 19.63 -4.91 18.52
C GLU A 98 20.98 -5.64 18.55
N GLU A 99 21.38 -6.29 17.44
CA GLU A 99 22.69 -6.93 17.34
C GLU A 99 23.82 -5.91 17.19
N ILE A 100 23.63 -4.83 16.41
CA ILE A 100 24.68 -3.86 16.13
C ILE A 100 24.71 -2.65 17.08
N GLY A 101 23.76 -2.56 18.01
CA GLY A 101 23.70 -1.51 19.03
C GLY A 101 23.07 -0.19 18.54
N ILE A 102 22.17 -0.21 17.56
CA ILE A 102 21.40 0.96 17.14
C ILE A 102 20.14 1.09 18.00
N GLU A 103 20.06 2.18 18.76
CA GLU A 103 18.87 2.51 19.56
C GLU A 103 17.96 3.52 18.84
N LYS A 104 18.58 4.55 18.22
CA LYS A 104 17.85 5.60 17.51
C LYS A 104 17.49 5.12 16.11
N HIS A 105 16.20 5.14 15.78
CA HIS A 105 15.78 4.72 14.46
C HIS A 105 14.45 5.34 14.03
N VAL A 106 14.25 5.37 12.72
CA VAL A 106 12.99 5.73 12.06
C VAL A 106 12.54 4.59 11.16
N LEU A 107 11.23 4.41 11.08
CA LEU A 107 10.63 3.43 10.19
C LEU A 107 10.18 4.15 8.91
N VAL A 108 10.44 3.54 7.76
CA VAL A 108 9.94 3.99 6.46
C VAL A 108 8.96 2.98 5.89
N GLY A 109 7.97 3.40 5.12
CA GLY A 109 7.06 2.46 4.44
C GLY A 109 6.27 3.05 3.29
N GLY A 110 5.73 2.18 2.44
CA GLY A 110 4.92 2.61 1.30
C GLY A 110 3.57 3.21 1.69
N MET A 111 2.97 2.73 2.78
CA MET A 111 1.66 3.15 3.29
C MET A 111 1.53 2.82 4.79
N ILE A 112 0.53 3.40 5.44
CA ILE A 112 0.15 3.05 6.80
C ILE A 112 -0.79 1.84 6.74
N SER A 113 -0.32 0.67 7.19
CA SER A 113 -1.18 -0.50 7.37
C SER A 113 -1.91 -0.45 8.72
N GLU A 114 -2.92 -1.31 8.88
CA GLU A 114 -3.79 -1.27 10.06
C GLU A 114 -3.08 -1.74 11.33
N LYS A 115 -2.20 -2.73 11.23
CA LYS A 115 -1.37 -3.14 12.37
C LYS A 115 -0.35 -2.05 12.74
N ILE A 116 0.26 -1.39 11.74
CA ILE A 116 1.17 -0.27 12.01
C ILE A 116 0.41 0.84 12.72
N ALA A 117 -0.78 1.19 12.24
CA ALA A 117 -1.63 2.19 12.88
C ALA A 117 -1.91 1.84 14.36
N ASP A 118 -2.33 0.60 14.65
CA ASP A 118 -2.59 0.13 16.02
C ASP A 118 -1.35 0.26 16.92
N MET A 119 -0.16 -0.11 16.42
CA MET A 119 1.09 -0.04 17.20
C MET A 119 1.43 1.37 17.66
N PHE A 120 1.11 2.37 16.84
CA PHE A 120 1.37 3.78 17.13
C PHE A 120 0.11 4.55 17.58
N GLY A 121 -0.95 3.83 17.94
CA GLY A 121 -2.19 4.38 18.49
C GLY A 121 -3.09 5.13 17.50
N ALA A 122 -2.81 5.03 16.20
CA ALA A 122 -3.70 5.56 15.17
C ALA A 122 -4.92 4.63 15.01
N PRO A 123 -6.16 5.13 15.13
CA PRO A 123 -7.34 4.29 15.10
C PRO A 123 -7.58 3.72 13.70
N ASN A 124 -8.02 2.46 13.67
CA ASN A 124 -8.51 1.81 12.47
C ASN A 124 -10.02 2.03 12.33
N LEU A 125 -10.46 2.43 11.13
CA LEU A 125 -11.87 2.73 10.85
C LEU A 125 -12.41 1.82 9.74
N PRO A 126 -12.72 0.53 10.04
CA PRO A 126 -13.32 -0.39 9.06
C PRO A 126 -14.65 0.12 8.48
N ALA A 127 -15.32 1.03 9.19
CA ALA A 127 -16.56 1.65 8.77
C ALA A 127 -16.42 2.63 7.60
N SER A 128 -15.20 3.10 7.26
CA SER A 128 -15.00 4.18 6.28
C SER A 128 -13.90 3.92 5.24
N VAL A 129 -13.15 2.82 5.32
CA VAL A 129 -12.00 2.55 4.43
C VAL A 129 -11.98 1.07 3.96
N PRO A 130 -11.73 0.76 2.66
CA PRO A 130 -11.73 1.62 1.47
C PRO A 130 -12.87 1.29 0.48
N ASP A 131 -13.84 0.44 0.82
CA ASP A 131 -14.87 0.01 -0.13
C ASP A 131 -16.11 0.93 -0.09
N ASN A 132 -16.60 1.34 -1.26
CA ASN A 132 -17.75 2.26 -1.42
C ASN A 132 -19.08 1.64 -0.93
N GLN A 133 -19.08 0.36 -0.55
CA GLN A 133 -20.25 -0.31 0.01
C GLN A 133 -20.30 -0.12 1.53
N MET A 134 -20.91 0.98 1.97
CA MET A 134 -21.13 1.29 3.39
C MET A 134 -22.30 0.51 4.04
N GLY A 135 -22.89 -0.44 3.30
CA GLY A 135 -23.90 -1.35 3.83
C GLY A 135 -23.35 -2.27 4.93
N LEU A 136 -24.23 -3.01 5.61
CA LEU A 136 -23.82 -3.93 6.68
C LEU A 136 -22.79 -4.97 6.20
N LEU A 137 -23.03 -5.58 5.03
CA LEU A 137 -22.13 -6.59 4.46
C LEU A 137 -20.77 -6.01 4.06
N GLY A 138 -20.74 -4.81 3.48
CA GLY A 138 -19.48 -4.15 3.13
C GLY A 138 -18.67 -3.76 4.36
N ARG A 139 -19.31 -3.25 5.41
CA ARG A 139 -18.65 -2.98 6.71
C ARG A 139 -18.12 -4.26 7.37
N ALA A 140 -18.87 -5.37 7.30
CA ALA A 140 -18.40 -6.67 7.78
C ALA A 140 -17.18 -7.15 6.98
N GLY A 141 -17.20 -7.00 5.65
CA GLY A 141 -16.06 -7.31 4.79
C GLY A 141 -14.83 -6.45 5.09
N ASN A 142 -15.00 -5.15 5.33
CA ASN A 142 -13.91 -4.27 5.74
C ASN A 142 -13.32 -4.68 7.10
N LEU A 143 -14.16 -5.02 8.07
CA LEU A 143 -13.69 -5.52 9.37
C LEU A 143 -12.87 -6.80 9.22
N LEU A 144 -13.33 -7.76 8.41
CA LEU A 144 -12.58 -8.99 8.12
C LEU A 144 -11.23 -8.69 7.46
N LYS A 145 -11.17 -7.75 6.50
CA LYS A 145 -9.91 -7.34 5.87
C LYS A 145 -8.93 -6.71 6.87
N VAL A 146 -9.43 -5.87 7.78
CA VAL A 146 -8.62 -5.24 8.83
C VAL A 146 -8.04 -6.29 9.77
N GLU A 147 -8.87 -7.21 10.28
CA GLU A 147 -8.40 -8.26 11.18
C GLU A 147 -7.46 -9.25 10.49
N PHE A 148 -7.71 -9.59 9.22
CA PHE A 148 -6.79 -10.40 8.43
C PHE A 148 -5.43 -9.72 8.23
N SER A 149 -5.42 -8.41 7.94
CA SER A 149 -4.17 -7.63 7.83
C SER A 149 -3.39 -7.60 9.14
N LYS A 150 -4.08 -7.47 10.28
CA LYS A 150 -3.46 -7.52 11.61
C LYS A 150 -2.88 -8.89 11.92
N TRP A 151 -3.64 -9.95 11.66
CA TRP A 151 -3.16 -11.32 11.82
C TRP A 151 -1.88 -11.55 11.01
N TRP A 152 -1.87 -11.17 9.73
CA TRP A 152 -0.71 -11.40 8.86
C TRP A 152 0.54 -10.65 9.33
N LEU A 153 0.42 -9.36 9.68
CA LEU A 153 1.57 -8.60 10.17
C LEU A 153 2.06 -9.08 11.55
N ASN A 154 1.16 -9.59 12.40
CA ASN A 154 1.57 -10.30 13.61
C ASN A 154 2.35 -11.59 13.28
N SER A 155 1.90 -12.37 12.30
CA SER A 155 2.61 -13.58 11.85
C SER A 155 4.02 -13.25 11.30
N MET A 156 4.14 -12.20 10.49
CA MET A 156 5.44 -11.66 10.02
C MET A 156 6.35 -11.30 11.19
N LYS A 157 5.82 -10.57 12.18
CA LYS A 157 6.55 -10.20 13.40
C LYS A 157 7.02 -11.42 14.17
N THR A 158 6.13 -12.36 14.50
CA THR A 158 6.48 -13.58 15.23
C THR A 158 7.51 -14.41 14.47
N GLY A 159 7.37 -14.53 13.14
CA GLY A 159 8.36 -15.21 12.29
C GLY A 159 9.75 -14.56 12.36
N GLY A 160 9.81 -13.23 12.32
CA GLY A 160 11.05 -12.46 12.48
C GLY A 160 11.67 -12.58 13.88
N GLU A 161 10.87 -12.51 14.95
CA GLU A 161 11.34 -12.70 16.33
C GLU A 161 11.95 -14.09 16.53
N GLN A 162 11.28 -15.14 16.04
CA GLN A 162 11.77 -16.51 16.11
C GLN A 162 13.04 -16.71 15.27
N ALA A 163 13.12 -16.10 14.09
CA ALA A 163 14.31 -16.11 13.25
C ALA A 163 15.51 -15.45 13.95
N ALA A 164 15.30 -14.29 14.56
CA ALA A 164 16.32 -13.60 15.34
C ALA A 164 16.75 -14.41 16.57
N GLU A 165 15.82 -15.03 17.29
CA GLU A 165 16.13 -15.88 18.44
C GLU A 165 16.98 -17.09 18.03
N ARG A 166 16.66 -17.76 16.91
CA ARG A 166 17.46 -18.87 16.38
C ARG A 166 18.85 -18.43 15.93
N ALA A 167 18.99 -17.23 15.38
CA ALA A 167 20.27 -16.71 14.89
C ALA A 167 21.18 -16.22 16.02
N LEU A 168 20.62 -15.52 17.01
CA LEU A 168 21.35 -14.79 18.05
C LEU A 168 21.35 -15.51 19.41
N GLY A 169 20.52 -16.52 19.60
CA GLY A 169 20.41 -17.28 20.85
C GLY A 169 19.71 -16.54 22.00
N ARG A 170 19.00 -15.44 21.70
CA ARG A 170 18.26 -14.64 22.68
C ARG A 170 16.98 -14.07 22.08
N LYS A 171 15.94 -13.93 22.89
CA LYS A 171 14.68 -13.33 22.47
C LYS A 171 14.83 -11.80 22.34
N ILE A 172 14.30 -11.25 21.24
CA ILE A 172 14.20 -9.81 21.00
C ILE A 172 12.73 -9.47 20.83
N ASP A 173 12.24 -8.47 21.57
CA ASP A 173 10.86 -8.00 21.46
C ASP A 173 10.75 -6.98 20.32
N PHE A 174 10.18 -7.39 19.18
CA PHE A 174 10.05 -6.49 18.05
C PHE A 174 8.97 -5.43 18.27
N ASP A 175 7.92 -5.71 19.07
CA ASP A 175 6.89 -4.70 19.38
C ASP A 175 7.50 -3.56 20.22
N GLU A 176 8.36 -3.88 21.18
CA GLU A 176 9.09 -2.88 21.96
C GLU A 176 10.00 -2.02 21.08
N LYS A 177 10.80 -2.66 20.21
CA LYS A 177 11.71 -1.95 19.30
C LYS A 177 10.96 -1.06 18.32
N LEU A 178 9.89 -1.56 17.71
CA LEU A 178 9.06 -0.75 16.81
C LEU A 178 8.43 0.44 17.54
N ALA A 179 7.95 0.27 18.79
CA ALA A 179 7.41 1.36 19.58
C ALA A 179 8.46 2.43 19.91
N GLN A 180 9.74 2.03 20.01
CA GLN A 180 10.86 2.92 20.26
C GLN A 180 11.19 3.85 19.08
N ALA A 181 10.74 3.52 17.86
CA ALA A 181 10.94 4.38 16.68
C ALA A 181 10.46 5.82 16.92
N SER A 182 11.29 6.79 16.50
CA SER A 182 10.97 8.22 16.65
C SER A 182 9.79 8.61 15.76
N PHE A 183 9.82 8.17 14.50
CA PHE A 183 8.82 8.46 13.48
C PHE A 183 8.56 7.26 12.57
N VAL A 184 7.35 7.22 12.03
CA VAL A 184 6.94 6.35 10.91
C VAL A 184 6.74 7.23 9.68
N ILE A 185 7.73 7.25 8.82
CA ILE A 185 7.74 8.06 7.61
C ILE A 185 7.15 7.24 6.47
N THR A 186 6.10 7.73 5.81
CA THR A 186 5.47 6.97 4.73
C THR A 186 5.49 7.68 3.38
N ASN A 187 5.54 6.90 2.30
CA ASN A 187 5.33 7.40 0.93
C ASN A 187 3.83 7.58 0.60
N ALA A 188 2.95 7.63 1.59
CA ALA A 188 1.55 7.99 1.40
C ALA A 188 1.43 9.49 1.08
N ASP A 189 0.66 9.82 0.06
CA ASP A 189 0.35 11.21 -0.30
C ASP A 189 -1.04 11.57 0.24
N PRO A 190 -1.20 12.59 1.10
CA PRO A 190 -2.49 12.97 1.66
C PRO A 190 -3.58 13.31 0.64
N LEU A 191 -3.21 13.74 -0.57
CA LEU A 191 -4.17 14.02 -1.65
C LEU A 191 -4.59 12.76 -2.41
N LEU A 192 -3.80 11.70 -2.34
CA LEU A 192 -4.05 10.42 -3.01
C LEU A 192 -4.69 9.41 -2.06
N ASP A 193 -4.18 9.32 -0.84
CA ASP A 193 -4.49 8.25 0.10
C ASP A 193 -5.87 8.42 0.77
N PHE A 194 -6.36 7.35 1.41
CA PHE A 194 -7.59 7.40 2.17
C PHE A 194 -7.44 8.30 3.40
N PRO A 195 -8.36 9.24 3.65
CA PRO A 195 -8.32 10.06 4.86
C PRO A 195 -8.47 9.13 6.04
N ARG A 196 -7.53 9.21 6.97
CA ARG A 196 -7.55 8.46 8.22
C ARG A 196 -6.98 9.33 9.34
N PRO A 197 -7.43 9.15 10.59
CA PRO A 197 -6.76 9.74 11.73
C PRO A 197 -5.36 9.12 11.88
N ILE A 198 -4.37 9.96 12.10
CA ILE A 198 -2.98 9.57 12.37
C ILE A 198 -2.46 10.40 13.55
N THR A 199 -1.40 9.92 14.18
CA THR A 199 -0.68 10.63 15.24
C THR A 199 0.49 11.43 14.65
N GLU A 200 1.08 12.32 15.44
CA GLU A 200 2.30 13.07 15.06
C GLU A 200 3.53 12.17 14.86
N LYS A 201 3.46 10.87 15.23
CA LYS A 201 4.51 9.90 14.84
C LYS A 201 4.50 9.61 13.34
N PHE A 202 3.39 9.79 12.64
CA PHE A 202 3.30 9.51 11.22
C PHE A 202 3.64 10.73 10.38
N VAL A 203 4.64 10.60 9.52
CA VAL A 203 5.08 11.67 8.62
C VAL A 203 4.86 11.23 7.18
N ASN A 204 3.79 11.73 6.57
CA ASN A 204 3.43 11.40 5.19
C ASN A 204 4.18 12.30 4.20
N ILE A 205 5.11 11.71 3.45
CA ILE A 205 5.98 12.37 2.47
C ILE A 205 5.83 11.80 1.06
N GLY A 206 4.59 11.45 0.69
CA GLY A 206 4.28 10.87 -0.62
C GLY A 206 4.86 11.65 -1.80
N GLY A 207 5.48 10.91 -2.71
CA GLY A 207 6.11 11.45 -3.91
C GLY A 207 7.58 11.79 -3.80
N LEU A 208 8.19 11.61 -2.63
CA LEU A 208 9.64 11.81 -2.47
C LEU A 208 10.44 10.98 -3.49
N CYS A 209 9.98 9.76 -3.76
CA CYS A 209 10.62 8.80 -4.66
C CYS A 209 10.25 9.00 -6.15
N VAL A 210 9.38 9.96 -6.50
CA VAL A 210 9.00 10.22 -7.89
C VAL A 210 10.05 11.11 -8.54
N PRO A 211 10.81 10.62 -9.55
CA PRO A 211 11.86 11.41 -10.17
C PRO A 211 11.27 12.57 -10.99
N LYS A 212 12.07 13.64 -11.14
CA LYS A 212 11.77 14.68 -12.13
C LYS A 212 11.83 14.06 -13.53
N PRO A 213 10.87 14.37 -14.41
CA PRO A 213 10.86 13.83 -15.75
C PRO A 213 12.01 14.44 -16.55
N LYS A 214 12.53 13.68 -17.50
CA LYS A 214 13.52 14.13 -18.48
C LYS A 214 12.87 14.19 -19.86
N PRO A 215 13.42 14.98 -20.79
CA PRO A 215 13.03 14.89 -22.20
C PRO A 215 13.24 13.48 -22.74
N LEU A 216 12.33 13.02 -23.60
CA LEU A 216 12.46 11.75 -24.30
C LEU A 216 13.62 11.81 -25.29
N ASP A 217 14.25 10.66 -25.56
CA ASP A 217 15.20 10.54 -26.67
C ASP A 217 14.45 10.51 -28.01
N ALA A 218 15.20 10.64 -29.12
CA ALA A 218 14.63 10.70 -30.47
C ALA A 218 13.77 9.47 -30.83
N TYR A 219 14.10 8.30 -30.27
CA TYR A 219 13.32 7.08 -30.51
C TYR A 219 11.95 7.17 -29.83
N TRP A 220 11.92 7.48 -28.53
CA TRP A 220 10.66 7.57 -27.79
C TRP A 220 9.80 8.76 -28.21
N GLU A 221 10.42 9.87 -28.60
CA GLU A 221 9.70 11.01 -29.18
C GLU A 221 8.97 10.59 -30.46
N LYS A 222 9.66 9.92 -31.39
CA LYS A 222 9.03 9.39 -32.61
C LYS A 222 7.85 8.46 -32.28
N VAL A 223 8.07 7.49 -31.38
CA VAL A 223 7.03 6.51 -30.99
C VAL A 223 5.80 7.18 -30.41
N VAL A 224 5.96 8.13 -29.49
CA VAL A 224 4.84 8.79 -28.79
C VAL A 224 4.09 9.78 -29.68
N THR A 225 4.70 10.26 -30.77
CA THR A 225 4.10 11.18 -31.75
C THR A 225 3.60 10.51 -33.03
N GLU A 226 3.88 9.23 -33.24
CA GLU A 226 3.53 8.49 -34.46
C GLU A 226 2.02 8.56 -34.81
N ARG A 227 1.15 8.67 -33.79
CA ARG A 227 -0.30 8.73 -33.94
C ARG A 227 -0.93 9.81 -33.06
N LYS A 228 -2.24 10.03 -33.20
CA LYS A 228 -3.00 11.08 -32.50
C LYS A 228 -2.95 10.96 -30.97
N ALA A 229 -2.88 9.73 -30.45
CA ALA A 229 -2.79 9.47 -29.03
C ALA A 229 -1.86 8.29 -28.75
N THR A 230 -1.26 8.29 -27.57
CA THR A 230 -0.47 7.18 -27.06
C THR A 230 -1.07 6.65 -25.76
N VAL A 231 -1.10 5.33 -25.63
CA VAL A 231 -1.49 4.60 -24.42
C VAL A 231 -0.30 3.75 -23.98
N LEU A 232 0.06 3.83 -22.71
CA LEU A 232 1.11 2.99 -22.12
C LEU A 232 0.47 1.82 -21.36
N LEU A 233 0.96 0.61 -21.56
CA LEU A 233 0.61 -0.59 -20.79
C LEU A 233 1.85 -1.09 -20.05
N SER A 234 1.82 -1.10 -18.71
CA SER A 234 2.90 -1.60 -17.86
C SER A 234 2.39 -2.17 -16.54
N PHE A 235 2.64 -3.46 -16.32
CA PHE A 235 2.30 -4.19 -15.08
C PHE A 235 3.45 -4.23 -14.06
N GLY A 236 4.48 -3.39 -14.25
CA GLY A 236 5.58 -3.26 -13.30
C GLY A 236 6.73 -4.24 -13.58
N SER A 237 7.54 -4.53 -12.56
CA SER A 237 8.72 -5.40 -12.69
C SER A 237 8.50 -6.83 -12.19
N VAL A 238 7.46 -7.06 -11.37
CA VAL A 238 7.19 -8.37 -10.74
C VAL A 238 6.18 -9.14 -11.57
N ALA A 239 5.03 -8.54 -11.89
CA ALA A 239 4.07 -9.12 -12.82
C ALA A 239 4.51 -8.85 -14.27
N GLN A 240 5.39 -9.71 -14.78
CA GLN A 240 5.94 -9.60 -16.12
C GLN A 240 4.89 -10.00 -17.16
N SER A 241 4.76 -9.23 -18.25
CA SER A 241 3.72 -9.47 -19.27
C SER A 241 3.97 -10.72 -20.10
N PHE A 242 5.21 -11.19 -20.21
CA PHE A 242 5.48 -12.43 -20.95
C PHE A 242 4.83 -13.67 -20.30
N SER A 243 4.61 -13.66 -18.98
CA SER A 243 3.99 -14.79 -18.25
C SER A 243 2.45 -14.75 -18.27
N MET A 244 1.85 -13.78 -18.95
CA MET A 244 0.39 -13.73 -19.14
C MET A 244 -0.08 -14.94 -19.96
N PRO A 245 -1.29 -15.47 -19.68
CA PRO A 245 -1.93 -16.46 -20.54
C PRO A 245 -2.02 -15.96 -21.98
N GLU A 246 -1.83 -16.87 -22.95
CA GLU A 246 -1.77 -16.51 -24.36
C GLU A 246 -3.11 -15.92 -24.85
N GLU A 247 -4.23 -16.43 -24.32
CA GLU A 247 -5.57 -15.92 -24.58
C GLU A 247 -5.69 -14.45 -24.16
N MET A 248 -5.07 -14.08 -23.04
CA MET A 248 -5.08 -12.72 -22.51
C MET A 248 -4.23 -11.78 -23.38
N LYS A 249 -3.04 -12.24 -23.80
CA LYS A 249 -2.17 -11.47 -24.72
C LYS A 249 -2.88 -11.22 -26.05
N LYS A 250 -3.50 -12.25 -26.62
CA LYS A 250 -4.26 -12.15 -27.86
C LYS A 250 -5.45 -11.21 -27.74
N ALA A 251 -6.21 -11.27 -26.65
CA ALA A 251 -7.34 -10.37 -26.41
C ALA A 251 -6.90 -8.90 -26.34
N ILE A 252 -5.75 -8.62 -25.70
CA ILE A 252 -5.15 -7.27 -25.63
C ILE A 252 -4.78 -6.77 -27.02
N LEU A 253 -4.07 -7.58 -27.81
CA LEU A 253 -3.62 -7.21 -29.15
C LEU A 253 -4.79 -6.97 -30.12
N GLU A 254 -5.79 -7.87 -30.12
CA GLU A 254 -7.01 -7.71 -30.92
C GLU A 254 -7.81 -6.46 -30.51
N THR A 255 -7.79 -6.10 -29.23
CA THR A 255 -8.38 -4.84 -28.76
C THR A 255 -7.59 -3.64 -29.30
N PHE A 256 -6.27 -3.65 -29.19
CA PHE A 256 -5.41 -2.56 -29.67
C PHE A 256 -5.58 -2.31 -31.17
N LYS A 257 -5.73 -3.36 -31.97
CA LYS A 257 -5.99 -3.27 -33.42
C LYS A 257 -7.23 -2.44 -33.78
N ARG A 258 -8.23 -2.35 -32.89
CA ARG A 258 -9.47 -1.58 -33.09
C ARG A 258 -9.30 -0.07 -32.88
N PHE A 259 -8.11 0.38 -32.48
CA PHE A 259 -7.75 1.79 -32.31
C PHE A 259 -6.59 2.18 -33.24
N PRO A 260 -6.82 2.26 -34.57
CA PRO A 260 -5.74 2.52 -35.54
C PRO A 260 -5.07 3.89 -35.35
N GLU A 261 -5.76 4.84 -34.72
CA GLU A 261 -5.29 6.20 -34.42
C GLU A 261 -4.51 6.30 -33.09
N VAL A 262 -4.31 5.19 -32.39
CA VAL A 262 -3.66 5.14 -31.06
C VAL A 262 -2.41 4.27 -31.13
N THR A 263 -1.27 4.81 -30.68
CA THR A 263 -0.06 4.01 -30.45
C THR A 263 -0.12 3.39 -29.06
N PHE A 264 0.01 2.07 -28.97
CA PHE A 264 0.11 1.35 -27.71
C PHE A 264 1.57 1.00 -27.43
N ILE A 265 2.14 1.54 -26.36
CA ILE A 265 3.44 1.12 -25.86
C ILE A 265 3.18 0.03 -24.83
N TRP A 266 3.63 -1.19 -25.07
CA TRP A 266 3.49 -2.31 -24.14
C TRP A 266 4.86 -2.70 -23.59
N LYS A 267 5.08 -2.46 -22.29
CA LYS A 267 6.27 -2.99 -21.61
C LYS A 267 6.17 -4.52 -21.55
N TYR A 268 7.09 -5.20 -22.23
CA TYR A 268 7.09 -6.65 -22.42
C TYR A 268 8.51 -7.19 -22.32
N GLU A 269 8.75 -8.20 -21.47
CA GLU A 269 10.11 -8.55 -21.01
C GLU A 269 10.87 -9.55 -21.89
N LYS A 270 10.23 -10.17 -22.88
CA LYS A 270 10.87 -11.10 -23.84
C LYS A 270 10.71 -10.57 -25.27
N ASP A 271 11.80 -10.08 -25.87
CA ASP A 271 11.74 -9.49 -27.22
C ASP A 271 11.60 -10.58 -28.30
N GLU A 272 12.09 -11.77 -27.97
CA GLU A 272 12.17 -12.96 -28.82
C GLU A 272 10.79 -13.54 -29.16
N ASP A 273 9.76 -13.21 -28.37
CA ASP A 273 8.39 -13.69 -28.56
C ASP A 273 7.68 -13.01 -29.75
N GLU A 274 8.23 -11.90 -30.28
CA GLU A 274 7.63 -11.10 -31.36
C GLU A 274 6.11 -10.82 -31.17
N VAL A 275 5.66 -10.66 -29.92
CA VAL A 275 4.23 -10.67 -29.55
C VAL A 275 3.37 -9.63 -30.28
N ALA A 276 3.97 -8.51 -30.72
CA ALA A 276 3.28 -7.45 -31.45
C ALA A 276 3.31 -7.62 -32.99
N LYS A 277 3.84 -8.73 -33.52
CA LYS A 277 3.91 -8.99 -34.96
C LYS A 277 2.52 -8.97 -35.59
N GLY A 278 2.33 -8.14 -36.62
CA GLY A 278 1.04 -7.94 -37.28
C GLY A 278 0.15 -6.87 -36.65
N TYR A 279 0.60 -6.20 -35.59
CA TYR A 279 -0.10 -5.11 -34.91
C TYR A 279 0.68 -3.80 -35.07
N PRO A 280 0.54 -3.06 -36.19
CA PRO A 280 1.40 -1.92 -36.53
C PRO A 280 1.27 -0.73 -35.58
N ASN A 281 0.25 -0.73 -34.72
CA ASN A 281 0.02 0.28 -33.70
C ASN A 281 0.49 -0.12 -32.30
N VAL A 282 1.20 -1.24 -32.16
CA VAL A 282 1.75 -1.73 -30.90
C VAL A 282 3.27 -1.72 -30.96
N VAL A 283 3.89 -1.10 -29.96
CA VAL A 283 5.34 -1.05 -29.78
C VAL A 283 5.68 -1.74 -28.47
N THR A 284 6.45 -2.82 -28.53
CA THR A 284 6.93 -3.54 -27.35
C THR A 284 8.34 -3.13 -26.97
N ASN A 285 8.63 -3.11 -25.67
CA ASN A 285 9.99 -2.93 -25.18
C ASN A 285 10.18 -3.51 -23.77
N LYS A 286 11.31 -4.16 -23.51
CA LYS A 286 11.70 -4.64 -22.16
C LYS A 286 11.73 -3.51 -21.12
N TRP A 287 12.11 -2.31 -21.54
CA TRP A 287 12.24 -1.16 -20.66
C TRP A 287 11.72 0.15 -21.28
N VAL A 288 10.76 0.78 -20.61
CA VAL A 288 10.17 2.06 -21.05
C VAL A 288 10.56 3.19 -20.09
N PRO A 289 10.84 4.42 -20.57
CA PRO A 289 11.05 5.59 -19.71
C PRO A 289 9.69 6.08 -19.17
N GLN A 290 9.04 5.27 -18.32
CA GLN A 290 7.65 5.44 -17.87
C GLN A 290 7.35 6.86 -17.36
N ASN A 291 8.14 7.36 -16.41
CA ASN A 291 7.94 8.69 -15.82
C ASN A 291 8.04 9.83 -16.86
N ASP A 292 8.89 9.66 -17.87
CA ASP A 292 9.10 10.65 -18.94
C ASP A 292 7.98 10.58 -19.98
N LEU A 293 7.57 9.36 -20.36
CA LEU A 293 6.41 9.13 -21.23
C LEU A 293 5.12 9.69 -20.61
N LEU A 294 4.90 9.45 -19.31
CA LEU A 294 3.74 9.97 -18.59
C LEU A 294 3.71 11.51 -18.59
N ASN A 295 4.85 12.17 -18.73
CA ASN A 295 4.95 13.63 -18.83
C ASN A 295 4.67 14.17 -20.24
N HIS A 296 4.62 13.31 -21.27
CA HIS A 296 4.44 13.73 -22.65
C HIS A 296 2.96 14.01 -22.99
N PRO A 297 2.62 15.11 -23.67
CA PRO A 297 1.22 15.50 -23.94
C PRO A 297 0.43 14.52 -24.80
N ASN A 298 1.09 13.71 -25.64
CA ASN A 298 0.41 12.69 -26.44
C ASN A 298 0.05 11.44 -25.65
N LEU A 299 0.62 11.21 -24.46
CA LEU A 299 0.21 10.10 -23.63
C LEU A 299 -1.11 10.44 -22.94
N LYS A 300 -2.18 9.74 -23.34
CA LYS A 300 -3.55 10.02 -22.90
C LYS A 300 -4.01 9.12 -21.77
N VAL A 301 -3.57 7.86 -21.76
CA VAL A 301 -3.98 6.86 -20.77
C VAL A 301 -2.77 6.01 -20.37
N PHE A 302 -2.71 5.69 -19.08
CA PHE A 302 -1.82 4.66 -18.57
C PHE A 302 -2.64 3.44 -18.11
N ILE A 303 -2.28 2.26 -18.56
CA ILE A 303 -2.86 0.99 -18.13
C ILE A 303 -1.84 0.28 -17.26
N THR A 304 -2.21 -0.05 -16.02
CA THR A 304 -1.25 -0.56 -15.03
C THR A 304 -1.88 -1.50 -14.01
N HIS A 305 -1.06 -2.36 -13.41
CA HIS A 305 -1.42 -3.15 -12.22
C HIS A 305 -1.70 -2.35 -10.94
N ALA A 306 -1.55 -1.02 -10.96
CA ALA A 306 -1.74 -0.14 -9.80
C ALA A 306 -0.74 -0.31 -8.64
N GLY A 307 0.52 -0.68 -8.93
CA GLY A 307 1.59 -0.57 -7.95
C GLY A 307 1.77 0.87 -7.45
N MET A 308 2.09 1.04 -6.16
CA MET A 308 2.14 2.35 -5.49
C MET A 308 3.00 3.39 -6.23
N ASN A 309 4.16 2.98 -6.76
CA ASN A 309 5.04 3.88 -7.51
C ASN A 309 4.40 4.36 -8.82
N SER A 310 3.78 3.45 -9.58
CA SER A 310 3.06 3.78 -10.82
C SER A 310 1.92 4.75 -10.57
N ILE A 311 1.17 4.57 -9.46
CA ILE A 311 0.11 5.48 -9.06
C ILE A 311 0.69 6.84 -8.65
N GLY A 312 1.77 6.87 -7.86
CA GLY A 312 2.46 8.09 -7.47
C GLY A 312 2.97 8.92 -8.66
N GLU A 313 3.50 8.27 -9.68
CA GLU A 313 3.94 8.88 -10.94
C GLU A 313 2.75 9.43 -11.74
N VAL A 314 1.74 8.59 -12.03
CA VAL A 314 0.63 8.97 -12.92
C VAL A 314 -0.22 10.10 -12.34
N SER A 315 -0.46 10.11 -11.03
CA SER A 315 -1.21 11.18 -10.36
C SER A 315 -0.50 12.53 -10.44
N ARG A 316 0.84 12.54 -10.40
CA ARG A 316 1.64 13.78 -10.55
C ARG A 316 1.70 14.28 -11.98
N ARG A 317 1.51 13.40 -12.96
CA ARG A 317 1.52 13.75 -14.40
C ARG A 317 0.15 14.12 -14.96
N GLY A 318 -0.90 13.93 -14.17
CA GLY A 318 -2.26 14.31 -14.57
C GLY A 318 -2.80 13.46 -15.72
N VAL A 319 -2.38 12.19 -15.78
CA VAL A 319 -2.82 11.22 -16.78
C VAL A 319 -3.91 10.32 -16.18
N PRO A 320 -5.05 10.13 -16.85
CA PRO A 320 -6.03 9.09 -16.51
C PRO A 320 -5.44 7.68 -16.52
N VAL A 321 -5.96 6.81 -15.66
CA VAL A 321 -5.43 5.46 -15.51
C VAL A 321 -6.51 4.37 -15.62
N ILE A 322 -6.19 3.28 -16.32
CA ILE A 322 -6.96 2.03 -16.23
C ILE A 322 -6.15 1.10 -15.34
N THR A 323 -6.72 0.71 -14.21
CA THR A 323 -6.04 -0.17 -13.25
C THR A 323 -6.56 -1.59 -13.38
N ILE A 324 -5.64 -2.55 -13.45
CA ILE A 324 -5.91 -4.00 -13.50
C ILE A 324 -5.14 -4.68 -12.36
N PRO A 325 -5.62 -4.59 -11.10
CA PRO A 325 -4.92 -5.15 -9.96
C PRO A 325 -4.74 -6.67 -10.06
N LEU A 326 -3.58 -7.17 -9.64
CA LEU A 326 -3.23 -8.58 -9.68
C LEU A 326 -3.13 -9.19 -8.27
N PHE A 327 -2.42 -8.52 -7.35
CA PHE A 327 -2.18 -8.99 -5.98
C PHE A 327 -1.65 -7.88 -5.05
N GLY A 328 -1.49 -8.20 -3.77
CA GLY A 328 -0.84 -7.33 -2.80
C GLY A 328 -1.65 -6.06 -2.50
N ASP A 329 -0.99 -4.90 -2.57
CA ASP A 329 -1.56 -3.58 -2.27
C ASP A 329 -2.35 -2.96 -3.45
N GLN A 330 -2.27 -3.59 -4.62
CA GLN A 330 -2.74 -3.03 -5.89
C GLN A 330 -4.24 -2.71 -5.90
N GLN A 331 -5.07 -3.55 -5.25
CA GLN A 331 -6.52 -3.34 -5.15
C GLN A 331 -6.83 -2.07 -4.33
N ARG A 332 -6.10 -1.85 -3.24
CA ARG A 332 -6.23 -0.64 -2.41
C ARG A 332 -5.80 0.59 -3.20
N ASN A 333 -4.67 0.52 -3.91
CA ASN A 333 -4.16 1.63 -4.71
C ASN A 333 -5.11 1.98 -5.87
N ALA A 334 -5.67 0.98 -6.54
CA ALA A 334 -6.70 1.19 -7.56
C ALA A 334 -7.95 1.88 -6.99
N ALA A 335 -8.37 1.50 -5.78
CA ALA A 335 -9.50 2.16 -5.10
C ALA A 335 -9.21 3.64 -4.79
N GLN A 336 -7.96 4.02 -4.46
CA GLN A 336 -7.58 5.43 -4.25
C GLN A 336 -7.86 6.28 -5.49
N VAL A 337 -7.34 5.87 -6.65
CA VAL A 337 -7.47 6.63 -7.90
C VAL A 337 -8.88 6.58 -8.50
N LYS A 338 -9.62 5.49 -8.26
CA LYS A 338 -11.05 5.35 -8.60
C LYS A 338 -11.89 6.37 -7.83
N ARG A 339 -11.69 6.47 -6.52
CA ARG A 339 -12.40 7.43 -5.65
C ARG A 339 -12.18 8.87 -6.09
N LEU A 340 -10.97 9.20 -6.54
CA LEU A 340 -10.64 10.53 -7.08
C LEU A 340 -11.23 10.76 -8.48
N GLY A 341 -11.85 9.75 -9.09
CA GLY A 341 -12.41 9.79 -10.44
C GLY A 341 -11.35 9.97 -11.53
N THR A 342 -10.12 9.58 -11.24
CA THR A 342 -8.99 9.63 -12.19
C THR A 342 -8.75 8.29 -12.89
N ALA A 343 -9.51 7.26 -12.49
CA ALA A 343 -9.31 5.90 -12.95
C ALA A 343 -10.58 5.12 -13.20
N VAL A 344 -10.45 4.14 -14.10
CA VAL A 344 -11.35 2.99 -14.21
C VAL A 344 -10.63 1.77 -13.64
N VAL A 345 -11.32 1.01 -12.77
CA VAL A 345 -10.81 -0.26 -12.23
C VAL A 345 -11.45 -1.39 -13.00
N MET A 346 -10.62 -2.31 -13.47
CA MET A 346 -11.02 -3.47 -14.24
C MET A 346 -10.51 -4.73 -13.54
N ASP A 347 -11.31 -5.79 -13.52
CA ASP A 347 -10.85 -7.08 -13.02
C ASP A 347 -9.95 -7.73 -14.08
N LYS A 348 -8.92 -8.47 -13.69
CA LYS A 348 -8.07 -9.16 -14.67
C LYS A 348 -8.84 -10.22 -15.46
N ALA A 349 -9.92 -10.77 -14.89
CA ALA A 349 -10.83 -11.68 -15.57
C ALA A 349 -11.54 -11.02 -16.77
N ASP A 350 -11.73 -9.69 -16.74
CA ASP A 350 -12.33 -8.96 -17.86
C ASP A 350 -11.47 -8.99 -19.12
N LEU A 351 -10.16 -9.27 -19.01
CA LEU A 351 -9.28 -9.43 -20.17
C LEU A 351 -9.60 -10.68 -21.00
N PHE A 352 -10.26 -11.68 -20.41
CA PHE A 352 -10.73 -12.86 -21.15
C PHE A 352 -12.05 -12.60 -21.88
N ILE A 353 -12.78 -11.55 -21.52
CA ILE A 353 -14.11 -11.26 -22.05
C ILE A 353 -13.98 -10.26 -23.20
N SER A 354 -14.27 -10.74 -24.42
CA SER A 354 -14.20 -9.92 -25.63
C SER A 354 -15.03 -8.64 -25.50
N GLY A 355 -14.42 -7.49 -25.78
CA GLY A 355 -15.07 -6.17 -25.78
C GLY A 355 -15.02 -5.42 -24.45
N ASN A 356 -14.84 -6.09 -23.29
CA ASN A 356 -14.76 -5.38 -22.00
C ASN A 356 -13.57 -4.43 -21.95
N PHE A 357 -12.40 -4.90 -22.36
CA PHE A 357 -11.18 -4.09 -22.38
C PHE A 357 -11.28 -2.92 -23.37
N GLU A 358 -11.86 -3.15 -24.55
CA GLU A 358 -12.13 -2.09 -25.54
C GLU A 358 -13.03 -1.00 -24.95
N ALA A 359 -14.14 -1.40 -24.31
CA ALA A 359 -15.08 -0.47 -23.71
C ALA A 359 -14.41 0.41 -22.64
N LYS A 360 -13.49 -0.15 -21.83
CA LYS A 360 -12.75 0.62 -20.83
C LYS A 360 -11.76 1.60 -21.44
N ILE A 361 -11.06 1.21 -22.51
CA ILE A 361 -10.16 2.11 -23.23
C ILE A 361 -10.95 3.27 -23.86
N ARG A 362 -12.08 2.98 -24.52
CA ARG A 362 -12.97 4.03 -25.08
C ARG A 362 -13.50 4.96 -23.99
N GLU A 363 -13.99 4.39 -22.89
CA GLU A 363 -14.54 5.16 -21.77
C GLU A 363 -13.53 6.21 -21.28
N VAL A 364 -12.27 5.83 -21.05
CA VAL A 364 -11.25 6.76 -20.54
C VAL A 364 -10.74 7.73 -21.60
N LEU A 365 -10.63 7.30 -22.87
CA LEU A 365 -10.19 8.17 -23.96
C LEU A 365 -11.24 9.23 -24.34
N GLU A 366 -12.52 8.86 -24.32
CA GLU A 366 -13.63 9.68 -24.84
C GLU A 366 -14.29 10.53 -23.73
N ASN A 367 -14.20 10.14 -22.46
CA ASN A 367 -14.77 10.90 -21.34
C ASN A 367 -13.76 11.91 -20.76
N PRO A 368 -13.92 13.23 -21.00
CA PRO A 368 -12.97 14.24 -20.53
C PRO A 368 -12.93 14.39 -19.00
N SER A 369 -13.94 13.88 -18.27
CA SER A 369 -14.01 13.96 -16.81
C SER A 369 -12.77 13.36 -16.13
N TYR A 370 -12.28 12.23 -16.63
CA TYR A 370 -11.09 11.58 -16.09
C TYR A 370 -9.85 12.47 -16.22
N ARG A 371 -9.63 13.06 -17.41
CA ARG A 371 -8.48 13.95 -17.66
C ARG A 371 -8.57 15.22 -16.82
N THR A 372 -9.74 15.85 -16.75
CA THR A 372 -9.95 17.06 -15.94
C THR A 372 -9.63 16.81 -14.47
N LYS A 373 -10.10 15.68 -13.90
CA LYS A 373 -9.80 15.31 -12.51
C LYS A 373 -8.33 14.96 -12.30
N ALA A 374 -7.71 14.24 -13.22
CA ALA A 374 -6.30 13.89 -13.14
C ALA A 374 -5.40 15.14 -13.19
N VAL A 375 -5.66 16.07 -14.11
CA VAL A 375 -4.94 17.34 -14.21
C VAL A 375 -5.13 18.18 -12.94
N ARG A 376 -6.36 18.27 -12.41
CA ARG A 376 -6.62 18.96 -11.15
C ARG A 376 -5.81 18.36 -10.00
N LEU A 377 -5.77 17.04 -9.87
CA LEU A 377 -4.98 16.35 -8.84
C LEU A 377 -3.48 16.66 -8.97
N SER A 378 -2.95 16.57 -10.20
CA SER A 378 -1.55 16.92 -10.49
C SER A 378 -1.22 18.35 -10.10
N GLN A 379 -2.09 19.32 -10.41
CA GLN A 379 -1.92 20.72 -10.03
C GLN A 379 -1.95 20.92 -8.51
N MET A 380 -2.81 20.18 -7.79
CA MET A 380 -2.85 20.22 -6.33
C MET A 380 -1.57 19.65 -5.72
N MET A 381 -1.08 18.52 -6.24
CA MET A 381 0.18 17.91 -5.80
C MET A 381 1.39 18.82 -6.06
N ALA A 382 1.42 19.50 -7.21
CA ALA A 382 2.50 20.44 -7.55
C ALA A 382 2.51 21.69 -6.66
N LYS A 383 1.34 22.10 -6.14
CA LYS A 383 1.17 23.26 -5.26
C LYS A 383 1.07 22.88 -3.78
N TRP A 384 1.36 21.63 -3.43
CA TRP A 384 1.29 21.17 -2.04
C TRP A 384 2.26 21.99 -1.16
N PRO A 385 1.81 22.56 -0.03
CA PRO A 385 2.59 23.55 0.71
C PRO A 385 3.83 22.98 1.40
N LYS A 386 3.92 21.65 1.56
CA LYS A 386 5.00 21.00 2.29
C LYS A 386 6.04 20.39 1.33
N ASN A 387 7.32 20.71 1.52
CA ASN A 387 8.42 20.09 0.78
C ASN A 387 8.75 18.71 1.40
N GLN A 388 8.51 17.63 0.64
CA GLN A 388 8.68 16.26 1.11
C GLN A 388 10.13 15.92 1.47
N ARG A 389 11.09 16.39 0.67
CA ARG A 389 12.52 16.11 0.90
C ARG A 389 13.05 16.85 2.13
N GLU A 390 12.68 18.11 2.25
CA GLU A 390 13.07 18.92 3.40
C GLU A 390 12.48 18.36 4.69
N GLN A 391 11.20 17.95 4.68
CA GLN A 391 10.59 17.27 5.81
C GLN A 391 11.36 16.00 6.18
N PHE A 392 11.63 15.11 5.21
CA PHE A 392 12.37 13.87 5.47
C PHE A 392 13.70 14.15 6.19
N VAL A 393 14.50 15.08 5.68
CA VAL A 393 15.79 15.44 6.29
C VAL A 393 15.60 15.97 7.71
N LYS A 394 14.67 16.90 7.93
CA LYS A 394 14.42 17.49 9.26
C LYS A 394 13.96 16.46 10.29
N TYR A 395 13.02 15.58 9.93
CA TYR A 395 12.53 14.55 10.83
C TYR A 395 13.60 13.50 11.16
N VAL A 396 14.40 13.08 10.17
CA VAL A 396 15.51 12.15 10.39
C VAL A 396 16.60 12.76 11.27
N GLN A 397 16.97 14.03 11.03
CA GLN A 397 17.94 14.75 11.88
C GLN A 397 17.43 14.88 13.31
N PHE A 398 16.16 15.26 13.50
CA PHE A 398 15.54 15.34 14.80
C PHE A 398 15.57 13.99 15.53
N ALA A 399 15.24 12.90 14.82
CA ALA A 399 15.32 11.54 15.37
C ALA A 399 16.76 11.14 15.73
N GLY A 400 17.76 11.56 14.95
CA GLY A 400 19.16 11.32 15.25
C GLY A 400 19.66 12.07 16.48
N GLU A 401 19.15 13.28 16.71
CA GLU A 401 19.46 14.08 17.89
C GLU A 401 18.79 13.49 19.15
N PHE A 402 17.47 13.33 19.12
CA PHE A 402 16.67 13.04 20.32
C PHE A 402 16.33 11.56 20.53
N GLY A 403 16.42 10.71 19.50
CA GLY A 403 16.10 9.29 19.63
C GLY A 403 14.61 9.02 19.90
N HIS A 404 14.32 8.10 20.82
CA HIS A 404 12.95 7.73 21.16
C HIS A 404 12.14 8.93 21.69
N LEU A 405 10.92 9.10 21.18
CA LEU A 405 10.01 10.20 21.53
C LEU A 405 8.76 9.65 22.24
N PRO A 406 8.79 9.47 23.58
CA PRO A 406 7.63 9.02 24.35
C PRO A 406 6.48 10.02 24.31
N GLU A 407 6.74 11.31 24.07
CA GLU A 407 5.75 12.39 24.00
C GLU A 407 4.74 12.20 22.86
N TYR A 408 5.11 11.47 21.81
CA TYR A 408 4.22 11.13 20.69
C TYR A 408 3.58 9.75 20.82
N SER A 409 3.84 9.02 21.91
CA SER A 409 3.26 7.69 22.15
C SER A 409 1.88 7.82 22.79
N ILE A 410 0.87 7.18 22.20
CA ILE A 410 -0.48 7.12 22.78
C ILE A 410 -0.53 6.00 23.83
N PRO A 411 -1.07 6.27 25.04
CA PRO A 411 -1.25 5.23 26.05
C PRO A 411 -2.14 4.09 25.56
N LYS A 412 -1.73 2.85 25.83
CA LYS A 412 -2.56 1.67 25.57
C LYS A 412 -3.72 1.65 26.56
N VAL A 413 -4.94 1.85 26.07
CA VAL A 413 -6.17 1.78 26.85
C VAL A 413 -6.94 0.50 26.50
N SER A 414 -7.70 -0.03 27.46
CA SER A 414 -8.55 -1.21 27.21
C SER A 414 -9.71 -0.87 26.26
N PHE A 415 -10.28 -1.88 25.61
CA PHE A 415 -11.46 -1.71 24.76
C PHE A 415 -12.62 -1.00 25.48
N VAL A 416 -12.84 -1.33 26.77
CA VAL A 416 -13.87 -0.72 27.61
C VAL A 416 -13.63 0.78 27.78
N GLN A 417 -12.39 1.17 28.11
CA GLN A 417 -12.01 2.58 28.29
C GLN A 417 -12.04 3.36 26.97
N TYR A 418 -11.56 2.76 25.87
CA TYR A 418 -11.53 3.39 24.56
C TYR A 418 -12.93 3.81 24.08
N TYR A 419 -13.93 2.95 24.28
CA TYR A 419 -15.32 3.22 23.94
C TYR A 419 -16.14 3.80 25.11
N MET A 420 -15.50 4.09 26.25
CA MET A 420 -16.14 4.59 27.47
C MET A 420 -17.35 3.75 27.91
N LEU A 421 -17.31 2.43 27.71
CA LEU A 421 -18.44 1.54 27.98
C LEU A 421 -18.78 1.48 29.46
N ASP A 422 -17.79 1.59 30.33
CA ASP A 422 -17.95 1.72 31.78
C ASP A 422 -18.80 2.93 32.17
N ILE A 423 -18.52 4.09 31.54
CA ILE A 423 -19.29 5.32 31.75
C ILE A 423 -20.70 5.21 31.17
N LEU A 424 -20.85 4.61 29.98
CA LEU A 424 -22.16 4.40 29.36
C LEU A 424 -23.03 3.47 30.22
N VAL A 425 -22.48 2.36 30.71
CA VAL A 425 -23.18 1.45 31.62
C VAL A 425 -23.61 2.18 32.89
N LEU A 426 -22.72 2.98 33.50
CA LEU A 426 -23.06 3.79 34.66
C LEU A 426 -24.22 4.76 34.37
N PHE A 427 -24.19 5.44 33.23
CA PHE A 427 -25.25 6.35 32.79
C PHE A 427 -26.59 5.63 32.61
N PHE A 428 -26.61 4.47 31.96
CA PHE A 428 -27.83 3.66 31.81
C PHE A 428 -28.39 3.16 33.15
N VAL A 429 -27.52 2.76 34.08
CA VAL A 429 -27.93 2.34 35.44
C VAL A 429 -28.61 3.49 36.18
N VAL A 430 -28.06 4.72 36.11
CA VAL A 430 -28.66 5.90 36.74
C VAL A 430 -30.01 6.24 36.11
N ILE A 431 -30.13 6.23 34.77
CA ILE A 431 -31.42 6.46 34.10
C ILE A 431 -32.45 5.42 34.52
N LEU A 432 -32.08 4.14 34.54
CA LEU A 432 -32.98 3.06 34.95
C LEU A 432 -33.43 3.24 36.40
N ALA A 433 -32.52 3.61 37.31
CA ALA A 433 -32.86 3.89 38.70
C ALA A 433 -33.84 5.05 38.83
N VAL A 434 -33.68 6.13 38.05
CA VAL A 434 -34.61 7.27 38.03
C VAL A 434 -35.98 6.85 37.49
N LEU A 435 -36.03 6.11 36.37
CA LEU A 435 -37.29 5.64 35.77
C LEU A 435 -38.06 4.71 36.71
N VAL A 436 -37.38 3.76 37.35
CA VAL A 436 -37.95 2.87 38.37
C VAL A 436 -38.47 3.69 39.55
N SER A 437 -37.71 4.68 40.03
CA SER A 437 -38.13 5.55 41.14
C SER A 437 -39.38 6.36 40.79
N ILE A 438 -39.44 6.95 39.59
CA ILE A 438 -40.63 7.67 39.10
C ILE A 438 -41.82 6.72 38.98
N GLY A 439 -41.64 5.55 38.36
CA GLY A 439 -42.70 4.54 38.23
C GLY A 439 -43.24 4.09 39.59
N TYR A 440 -42.35 3.89 40.57
CA TYR A 440 -42.72 3.57 41.95
C TYR A 440 -43.48 4.70 42.65
N LEU A 441 -43.08 5.96 42.44
CA LEU A 441 -43.80 7.12 42.98
C LEU A 441 -45.19 7.26 42.35
N ILE A 442 -45.32 7.10 41.03
CA ILE A 442 -46.60 7.08 40.32
C ILE A 442 -47.49 5.96 40.86
N TYR A 443 -46.96 4.75 40.98
CA TYR A 443 -47.66 3.61 41.57
C TYR A 443 -48.17 3.93 42.99
N LYS A 444 -47.33 4.50 43.85
CA LYS A 444 -47.72 4.95 45.20
C LYS A 444 -48.81 6.02 45.17
N CYS A 445 -48.72 7.00 44.28
CA CYS A 445 -49.73 8.03 44.12
C CYS A 445 -51.08 7.45 43.68
N ILE A 446 -51.08 6.57 42.67
CA ILE A 446 -52.30 5.89 42.20
C ILE A 446 -52.91 5.02 43.31
N ALA A 447 -52.10 4.20 43.99
CA ALA A 447 -52.56 3.34 45.09
C ALA A 447 -53.18 4.16 46.24
N ARG A 448 -52.62 5.34 46.57
CA ARG A 448 -53.22 6.27 47.55
C ARG A 448 -54.54 6.87 47.07
N ILE A 449 -54.67 7.23 45.79
CA ILE A 449 -55.93 7.76 45.24
C ILE A 449 -57.03 6.70 45.28
N VAL A 450 -56.72 5.46 44.87
CA VAL A 450 -57.67 4.34 44.87
C VAL A 450 -58.10 3.99 46.29
N SER A 451 -57.16 3.86 47.23
CA SER A 451 -57.49 3.58 48.65
C SER A 451 -58.28 4.69 49.34
N ARG A 452 -58.12 5.96 48.95
CA ARG A 452 -58.98 7.07 49.44
C ARG A 452 -60.41 6.98 48.91
N LYS A 453 -60.61 6.62 47.63
CA LYS A 453 -61.96 6.42 47.06
C LYS A 453 -62.73 5.30 47.74
N VAL A 454 -62.07 4.21 48.13
CA VAL A 454 -62.70 3.08 48.85
C VAL A 454 -63.13 3.46 50.28
N LYS A 455 -62.56 4.50 50.89
CA LYS A 455 -62.96 4.99 52.22
C LYS A 455 -64.03 6.08 52.21
N THR A 456 -64.43 6.57 51.03
CA THR A 456 -65.41 7.66 50.86
C THR A 456 -66.68 7.22 50.12
N ALA A 457 -66.80 5.92 49.80
CA ALA A 457 -68.03 5.22 49.43
C ALA A 457 -68.42 4.31 50.59
#